data_AF-A0A927M0P6-F1
#
_entry.id   AF-A0A927M0P6-F1
#
_cell.length_a   1.000
_cell.length_b   1.000
_cell.length_c   1.000
_cell.angle_alpha   90.00
_cell.angle_beta   90.00
_cell.angle_gamma   90.00
#
_symmetry.space_group_name_H-M   'P 1'
#
loop_
_entity.id
_entity.type
_entity.pdbx_description
1 polymer ?
#
loop_
_entity_poly.entity_id
_entity_poly.type
_entity_poly.pdbx_seq_one_letter_code
_entity_poly.pdbx_strand_id
1 'polypeptide(L)'
;MNHTIKFAIIGGGWRTHFYLHIAKASPERFEVVGAVVRDEEKRRDLEKSYGVKGHATLEELLRSETPSFVVVSVSWASCPDILKQLAELGIPALSETPPAPDLEALIDLNSTLHRLDARVQVAEQYPFQPLHAARQACIDSGRIGRVSQVQVSVAHGYHGIALMRRWLGVGYEPAVIQAFTFESPLIAGPSRAGAPASEQLTVSKQTFASLQFAGGQLGMFDFTGDQYFSWIRSPRVLIRGERGEIVNETMTYLLDYLTPIETPLIRKDAGENGNLEGYYHKGILAGDQWVYRNPLAPARLTDDEIAVATCLLKMDEYVRTGKSFYSVAEASQDHYFHLLIQQAAASGETVTSVKQPWAEKA
;
A
#
# COMPACT_ATOMS: atom_id res chain seq x y z
N MET A 1 -16.85 8.75 20.00
CA MET A 1 -16.00 9.75 20.68
C MET A 1 -14.97 10.21 19.65
N ASN A 2 -15.00 11.50 19.27
CA ASN A 2 -14.06 12.07 18.30
C ASN A 2 -12.70 12.26 18.99
N HIS A 3 -11.86 11.23 18.89
CA HIS A 3 -10.44 11.30 19.22
C HIS A 3 -9.68 11.78 17.98
N THR A 4 -8.96 12.89 18.12
CA THR A 4 -8.02 13.37 17.08
C THR A 4 -6.70 12.64 17.21
N ILE A 5 -6.28 11.98 16.14
CA ILE A 5 -5.02 11.23 16.08
C ILE A 5 -3.87 12.21 15.91
N LYS A 6 -3.08 12.39 16.97
CA LYS A 6 -1.86 13.20 16.97
C LYS A 6 -0.66 12.38 16.53
N PHE A 7 -0.06 12.70 15.39
CA PHE A 7 1.14 12.02 14.91
C PHE A 7 2.20 13.01 14.44
N ALA A 8 3.46 12.59 14.47
CA ALA A 8 4.57 13.35 13.91
C ALA A 8 5.09 12.66 12.64
N ILE A 9 5.88 13.38 11.84
CA ILE A 9 6.48 12.84 10.62
C ILE A 9 8.00 13.02 10.66
N ILE A 10 8.76 12.00 10.27
CA ILE A 10 10.19 12.12 9.96
C ILE A 10 10.36 11.99 8.45
N GLY A 11 10.89 13.03 7.83
CA GLY A 11 11.11 13.11 6.38
C GLY A 11 10.35 14.26 5.71
N GLY A 12 11.00 14.93 4.76
CA GLY A 12 10.44 16.05 3.98
C GLY A 12 10.33 15.72 2.49
N GLY A 13 10.10 14.46 2.15
CA GLY A 13 9.91 14.00 0.77
C GLY A 13 8.49 14.21 0.28
N TRP A 14 8.25 13.95 -1.01
CA TRP A 14 6.93 14.15 -1.62
C TRP A 14 5.79 13.38 -0.90
N ARG A 15 6.10 12.20 -0.36
CA ARG A 15 5.14 11.36 0.36
C ARG A 15 4.68 11.99 1.67
N THR A 16 5.51 12.82 2.31
CA THR A 16 5.11 13.64 3.47
C THR A 16 3.91 14.54 3.15
N HIS A 17 3.80 15.04 1.92
CA HIS A 17 2.67 15.88 1.52
C HIS A 17 1.33 15.15 1.55
N PHE A 18 1.29 13.82 1.33
CA PHE A 18 0.05 13.04 1.42
C PHE A 18 -0.50 13.09 2.84
N TYR A 19 0.35 12.83 3.83
CA TYR A 19 -0.02 12.89 5.25
C TYR A 19 -0.52 14.29 5.65
N LEU A 20 0.15 15.34 5.16
CA LEU A 20 -0.23 16.72 5.42
C LEU A 20 -1.57 17.10 4.74
N HIS A 21 -1.79 16.67 3.50
CA HIS A 21 -3.07 16.86 2.81
C HIS A 21 -4.22 16.14 3.52
N ILE A 22 -3.99 14.90 3.94
CA ILE A 22 -4.98 14.10 4.70
C ILE A 22 -5.35 14.82 5.99
N ALA A 23 -4.37 15.28 6.77
CA ALA A 23 -4.63 16.00 8.01
C ALA A 23 -5.38 17.31 7.79
N LYS A 24 -5.05 18.04 6.72
CA LYS A 24 -5.77 19.26 6.33
C LYS A 24 -7.19 19.00 5.85
N ALA A 25 -7.44 17.88 5.17
CA ALA A 25 -8.74 17.50 4.64
C ALA A 25 -9.68 16.90 5.71
N SER A 26 -9.11 16.39 6.82
CA SER A 26 -9.85 15.80 7.96
C SER A 26 -9.27 16.25 9.31
N PRO A 27 -9.28 17.56 9.63
CA PRO A 27 -8.67 18.11 10.85
C PRO A 27 -9.37 17.64 12.14
N GLU A 28 -10.62 17.19 12.04
CA GLU A 28 -11.36 16.57 13.15
C GLU A 28 -10.88 15.15 13.47
N ARG A 29 -10.07 14.55 12.60
CA ARG A 29 -9.55 13.18 12.73
C ARG A 29 -8.05 13.14 12.96
N PHE A 30 -7.30 14.08 12.41
CA PHE A 30 -5.84 14.03 12.38
C PHE A 30 -5.21 15.38 12.70
N GLU A 31 -4.12 15.32 13.46
CA GLU A 31 -3.28 16.47 13.78
C GLU A 31 -1.81 16.08 13.60
N VAL A 32 -1.11 16.79 12.73
CA VAL A 32 0.35 16.65 12.58
C VAL A 32 1.02 17.59 13.57
N VAL A 33 1.52 17.04 14.68
CA VAL A 33 2.08 17.85 15.79
C VAL A 33 3.46 18.43 15.46
N GLY A 34 4.16 17.84 14.51
CA GLY A 34 5.44 18.35 14.02
C GLY A 34 6.05 17.46 12.95
N ALA A 35 7.00 18.02 12.20
CA ALA A 35 7.78 17.30 11.19
C ALA A 35 9.29 17.46 11.42
N VAL A 36 10.03 16.36 11.43
CA VAL A 36 11.50 16.36 11.46
C VAL A 36 12.03 16.37 10.03
N VAL A 37 12.63 17.49 9.63
CA VAL A 37 13.23 17.71 8.31
C VAL A 37 14.59 18.36 8.50
N ARG A 38 15.66 17.63 8.14
CA ARG A 38 17.05 18.09 8.32
C ARG A 38 17.40 19.31 7.47
N ASP A 39 16.81 19.40 6.29
CA ASP A 39 17.03 20.48 5.34
C ASP A 39 16.22 21.72 5.76
N GLU A 40 16.91 22.83 6.01
CA GLU A 40 16.28 24.05 6.54
C GLU A 40 15.29 24.68 5.56
N GLU A 41 15.58 24.68 4.26
CA GLU A 41 14.71 25.26 3.24
C GLU A 41 13.41 24.46 3.14
N LYS A 42 13.49 23.13 3.02
CA LYS A 42 12.32 22.24 3.01
C LYS A 42 11.50 22.36 4.30
N ARG A 43 12.16 22.53 5.44
CA ARG A 43 11.50 22.72 6.73
C ARG A 43 10.69 24.03 6.74
N ARG A 44 11.28 25.14 6.28
CA ARG A 44 10.59 26.43 6.17
C ARG A 44 9.43 26.40 5.17
N ASP A 45 9.61 25.71 4.05
CA ASP A 45 8.54 25.53 3.06
C ASP A 45 7.37 24.72 3.63
N LEU A 46 7.65 23.65 4.37
CA LEU A 46 6.64 22.83 5.05
C LEU A 46 5.84 23.67 6.06
N GLU A 47 6.52 24.44 6.91
CA GLU A 47 5.90 25.36 7.87
C GLU A 47 4.98 26.37 7.17
N LYS A 48 5.47 26.99 6.09
CA LYS A 48 4.72 28.00 5.34
C LYS A 48 3.50 27.42 4.62
N SER A 49 3.63 26.25 4.01
CA SER A 49 2.57 25.64 3.18
C SER A 49 1.48 24.96 4.00
N TYR A 50 1.83 24.41 5.17
CA TYR A 50 0.93 23.56 5.95
C TYR A 50 0.68 24.04 7.38
N GLY A 51 1.43 25.03 7.88
CA GLY A 51 1.32 25.51 9.26
C GLY A 51 1.80 24.48 10.30
N VAL A 52 2.56 23.46 9.88
CA VAL A 52 3.10 22.42 10.75
C VAL A 52 4.52 22.78 11.16
N LYS A 53 4.79 22.80 12.46
CA LYS A 53 6.11 23.15 13.00
C LYS A 53 7.19 22.16 12.56
N GLY A 54 8.28 22.68 12.05
CA GLY A 54 9.44 21.93 11.61
C GLY A 54 10.53 21.83 12.69
N HIS A 55 11.19 20.70 12.77
CA HIS A 55 12.30 20.44 13.69
C HIS A 55 13.51 19.89 12.92
N ALA A 56 14.74 20.22 13.34
CA ALA A 56 15.94 19.67 12.70
C ALA A 56 16.18 18.21 13.13
N THR A 57 15.83 17.88 14.38
CA THR A 57 16.04 16.56 14.97
C THR A 57 14.80 16.04 15.68
N LEU A 58 14.80 14.73 15.95
CA LEU A 58 13.73 14.07 16.71
C LEU A 58 13.68 14.58 18.15
N GLU A 59 14.84 14.80 18.77
CA GLU A 59 14.96 15.30 20.14
C GLU A 59 14.34 16.69 20.30
N GLU A 60 14.51 17.57 19.31
CA GLU A 60 13.87 18.89 19.30
C GLU A 60 12.34 18.79 19.23
N LEU A 61 11.80 17.84 18.45
CA LEU A 61 10.36 17.61 18.34
C LEU A 61 9.80 17.10 19.67
N LEU A 62 10.45 16.10 20.26
CA LEU A 62 10.00 15.45 21.49
C LEU A 62 10.10 16.34 22.74
N ARG A 63 10.80 17.48 22.68
CA ARG A 63 10.82 18.48 23.76
C ARG A 63 9.51 19.27 23.87
N SER A 64 8.78 19.44 22.77
CA SER A 64 7.54 20.23 22.76
C SER A 64 6.29 19.40 22.51
N GLU A 65 6.43 18.23 21.89
CA GLU A 65 5.29 17.43 21.43
C GLU A 65 5.37 15.98 21.94
N THR A 66 4.22 15.33 22.05
CA THR A 66 4.12 13.89 22.37
C THR A 66 3.18 13.21 21.37
N PRO A 67 3.69 12.77 20.21
CA PRO A 67 2.87 12.10 19.21
C PRO A 67 2.47 10.68 19.66
N SER A 68 1.30 10.21 19.23
CA SER A 68 0.83 8.84 19.48
C SER A 68 1.66 7.81 18.72
N PHE A 69 2.17 8.21 17.55
CA PHE A 69 3.13 7.48 16.74
C PHE A 69 3.85 8.42 15.78
N VAL A 70 4.94 7.95 15.17
CA VAL A 70 5.72 8.68 14.18
C VAL A 70 5.62 8.02 12.81
N VAL A 71 5.26 8.78 11.79
CA VAL A 71 5.34 8.36 10.39
C VAL A 71 6.77 8.52 9.91
N VAL A 72 7.37 7.46 9.38
CA VAL A 72 8.74 7.45 8.86
C VAL A 72 8.70 7.42 7.33
N SER A 73 8.91 8.59 6.72
CA SER A 73 8.85 8.83 5.27
C SER A 73 10.19 9.34 4.74
N VAL A 74 11.21 8.49 4.85
CA VAL A 74 12.60 8.75 4.45
C VAL A 74 13.06 7.80 3.34
N SER A 75 14.33 7.92 2.90
CA SER A 75 14.90 6.97 1.94
C SER A 75 14.98 5.56 2.53
N TRP A 76 14.98 4.54 1.66
CA TRP A 76 15.09 3.14 2.07
C TRP A 76 16.37 2.87 2.88
N ALA A 77 17.46 3.55 2.53
CA ALA A 77 18.73 3.42 3.25
C ALA A 77 18.67 3.97 4.69
N SER A 78 17.89 5.02 4.94
CA SER A 78 17.80 5.65 6.28
C SER A 78 16.66 5.11 7.14
N CYS A 79 15.69 4.43 6.54
CA CYS A 79 14.50 3.95 7.22
C CYS A 79 14.82 2.96 8.37
N PRO A 80 15.66 1.91 8.19
CA PRO A 80 15.94 0.95 9.26
C PRO A 80 16.51 1.61 10.53
N ASP A 81 17.45 2.53 10.38
CA ASP A 81 18.12 3.18 11.52
C ASP A 81 17.16 4.08 12.30
N ILE A 82 16.27 4.80 11.61
CA ILE A 82 15.25 5.63 12.25
C ILE A 82 14.23 4.77 12.98
N LEU A 83 13.81 3.64 12.40
CA LEU A 83 12.89 2.71 13.06
C LEU A 83 13.51 2.11 14.31
N LYS A 84 14.79 1.74 14.27
CA LYS A 84 15.53 1.25 15.46
C LYS A 84 15.64 2.33 16.54
N GLN A 85 15.96 3.57 16.16
CA GLN A 85 16.02 4.70 17.10
C GLN A 85 14.66 4.93 17.78
N LEU A 86 13.56 4.90 17.02
CA LEU A 86 12.21 5.05 17.59
C LEU A 86 11.85 3.87 18.51
N ALA A 87 12.24 2.65 18.14
CA ALA A 87 12.04 1.46 18.96
C ALA A 87 12.80 1.55 20.31
N GLU A 88 14.05 2.00 20.31
CA GLU A 88 14.84 2.22 21.54
C GLU A 88 14.21 3.27 22.46
N LEU A 89 13.52 4.26 21.88
CA LEU A 89 12.77 5.27 22.61
C LEU A 89 11.36 4.82 23.03
N GLY A 90 10.93 3.61 22.64
CA GLY A 90 9.58 3.10 22.91
C GLY A 90 8.46 3.82 22.14
N ILE A 91 8.79 4.51 21.05
CA ILE A 91 7.84 5.31 20.26
C ILE A 91 7.27 4.44 19.12
N PRO A 92 5.94 4.27 19.02
CA PRO A 92 5.34 3.54 17.90
C PRO A 92 5.61 4.22 16.56
N ALA A 93 5.84 3.42 15.52
CA ALA A 93 6.19 3.94 14.19
C ALA A 93 5.33 3.35 13.08
N LEU A 94 4.99 4.19 12.10
CA LEU A 94 4.39 3.79 10.82
C LEU A 94 5.41 4.06 9.71
N SER A 95 6.02 3.01 9.17
CA SER A 95 7.01 3.13 8.10
C SER A 95 6.36 3.20 6.73
N GLU A 96 6.87 4.04 5.82
CA GLU A 96 6.64 3.84 4.39
C GLU A 96 7.26 2.53 3.88
N THR A 97 6.82 2.09 2.71
CA THR A 97 7.29 0.87 2.05
C THR A 97 8.50 1.10 1.12
N PRO A 98 9.39 0.11 0.96
CA PRO A 98 9.60 -1.01 1.87
C PRO A 98 10.38 -0.52 3.12
N PRO A 99 10.31 -1.26 4.24
CA PRO A 99 10.95 -0.84 5.49
C PRO A 99 12.49 -0.96 5.48
N ALA A 100 13.07 -1.69 4.52
CA ALA A 100 14.52 -1.80 4.32
C ALA A 100 14.86 -2.08 2.84
N PRO A 101 16.10 -1.80 2.39
CA PRO A 101 16.45 -1.86 0.96
C PRO A 101 16.65 -3.27 0.41
N ASP A 102 17.19 -4.20 1.19
CA ASP A 102 17.61 -5.54 0.75
C ASP A 102 17.35 -6.61 1.82
N LEU A 103 17.58 -7.88 1.45
CA LEU A 103 17.28 -9.02 2.32
C LEU A 103 18.05 -8.99 3.65
N GLU A 104 19.33 -8.63 3.63
CA GLU A 104 20.15 -8.57 4.86
C GLU A 104 19.60 -7.51 5.81
N ALA A 105 19.31 -6.32 5.30
CA ALA A 105 18.73 -5.24 6.07
C ALA A 105 17.32 -5.57 6.59
N LEU A 106 16.49 -6.31 5.81
CA LEU A 106 15.19 -6.78 6.29
C LEU A 106 15.34 -7.78 7.44
N ILE A 107 16.27 -8.73 7.36
CA ILE A 107 16.51 -9.72 8.42
C ILE A 107 16.96 -9.02 9.70
N ASP A 108 17.94 -8.12 9.61
CA ASP A 108 18.45 -7.34 10.74
C ASP A 108 17.36 -6.46 11.37
N LEU A 109 16.58 -5.76 10.54
CA LEU A 109 15.49 -4.91 11.01
C LEU A 109 14.45 -5.73 11.80
N ASN A 110 13.96 -6.84 11.24
CA ASN A 110 12.98 -7.70 11.92
C ASN A 110 13.55 -8.25 13.24
N SER A 111 14.80 -8.71 13.23
CA SER A 111 15.45 -9.24 14.43
C SER A 111 15.56 -8.18 15.53
N THR A 112 15.99 -6.98 15.17
CA THR A 112 16.17 -5.87 16.11
C THR A 112 14.85 -5.37 16.66
N LEU A 113 13.85 -5.13 15.80
CA LEU A 113 12.54 -4.66 16.23
C LEU A 113 11.83 -5.68 17.13
N HIS A 114 11.94 -6.98 16.82
CA HIS A 114 11.41 -8.02 17.69
C HIS A 114 12.09 -8.04 19.07
N ARG A 115 13.43 -7.93 19.12
CA ARG A 115 14.19 -7.89 20.39
C ARG A 115 13.81 -6.69 21.27
N LEU A 116 13.44 -5.58 20.65
CA LEU A 116 13.04 -4.35 21.34
C LEU A 116 11.54 -4.29 21.68
N ASP A 117 10.76 -5.35 21.37
CA ASP A 117 9.30 -5.34 21.47
C ASP A 117 8.67 -4.11 20.77
N ALA A 118 9.23 -3.78 19.60
CA ALA A 118 8.97 -2.51 18.93
C ALA A 118 7.57 -2.49 18.29
N ARG A 119 6.89 -1.36 18.45
CA ARG A 119 5.54 -1.15 17.94
C ARG A 119 5.54 -0.52 16.56
N VAL A 120 5.90 -1.31 15.54
CA VAL A 120 6.06 -0.83 14.16
C VAL A 120 5.04 -1.49 13.23
N GLN A 121 4.42 -0.68 12.39
CA GLN A 121 3.58 -1.12 11.27
C GLN A 121 4.10 -0.47 9.97
N VAL A 122 3.69 -1.00 8.82
CA VAL A 122 4.09 -0.49 7.51
C VAL A 122 2.87 0.05 6.76
N ALA A 123 3.00 1.23 6.17
CA ALA A 123 1.98 1.91 5.38
C ALA A 123 1.87 1.32 3.95
N GLU A 124 1.69 0.00 3.84
CA GLU A 124 1.34 -0.63 2.56
C GLU A 124 -0.12 -0.29 2.22
N GLN A 125 -0.29 0.73 1.38
CA GLN A 125 -1.59 1.36 1.16
C GLN A 125 -2.42 0.65 0.09
N TYR A 126 -1.82 -0.09 -0.85
CA TYR A 126 -2.57 -0.67 -1.97
C TYR A 126 -3.74 -1.57 -1.57
N PRO A 127 -3.62 -2.45 -0.55
CA PRO A 127 -4.74 -3.21 -0.01
C PRO A 127 -5.94 -2.37 0.46
N PHE A 128 -5.71 -1.11 0.82
CA PHE A 128 -6.71 -0.20 1.36
C PHE A 128 -7.24 0.82 0.34
N GLN A 129 -6.72 0.83 -0.90
CA GLN A 129 -7.34 1.62 -1.96
C GLN A 129 -8.79 1.13 -2.19
N PRO A 130 -9.76 2.04 -2.40
CA PRO A 130 -11.18 1.70 -2.40
C PRO A 130 -11.56 0.46 -3.21
N LEU A 131 -11.08 0.37 -4.46
CA LEU A 131 -11.39 -0.75 -5.34
C LEU A 131 -10.73 -2.06 -4.90
N HIS A 132 -9.50 -2.02 -4.39
CA HIS A 132 -8.81 -3.20 -3.87
C HIS A 132 -9.44 -3.71 -2.56
N ALA A 133 -9.85 -2.79 -1.68
CA ALA A 133 -10.61 -3.12 -0.48
C ALA A 133 -11.99 -3.72 -0.81
N ALA A 134 -12.68 -3.20 -1.83
CA ALA A 134 -13.93 -3.78 -2.32
C ALA A 134 -13.75 -5.20 -2.88
N ARG A 135 -12.67 -5.44 -3.65
CA ARG A 135 -12.29 -6.78 -4.13
C ARG A 135 -12.03 -7.73 -2.96
N GLN A 136 -11.32 -7.28 -1.93
CA GLN A 136 -11.09 -8.06 -0.71
C GLN A 136 -12.41 -8.42 -0.03
N ALA A 137 -13.33 -7.46 0.16
CA ALA A 137 -14.64 -7.72 0.77
C ALA A 137 -15.47 -8.73 -0.05
N CYS A 138 -15.32 -8.76 -1.37
CA CYS A 138 -15.95 -9.77 -2.22
C CYS A 138 -15.35 -11.17 -1.97
N ILE A 139 -14.03 -11.28 -1.84
CA ILE A 139 -13.35 -12.53 -1.43
C ILE A 139 -13.85 -12.97 -0.05
N ASP A 140 -13.83 -12.07 0.92
CA ASP A 140 -14.21 -12.34 2.31
C ASP A 140 -15.69 -12.76 2.44
N SER A 141 -16.54 -12.37 1.49
CA SER A 141 -17.94 -12.82 1.44
C SER A 141 -18.11 -14.30 1.09
N GLY A 142 -17.05 -14.98 0.63
CA GLY A 142 -17.05 -16.39 0.25
C GLY A 142 -17.74 -16.70 -1.08
N ARG A 143 -18.28 -15.70 -1.78
CA ARG A 143 -19.06 -15.87 -3.02
C ARG A 143 -18.27 -16.55 -4.14
N ILE A 144 -16.99 -16.24 -4.28
CA ILE A 144 -16.11 -16.85 -5.29
C ILE A 144 -15.40 -18.12 -4.80
N GLY A 145 -15.65 -18.58 -3.57
CA GLY A 145 -14.99 -19.75 -2.98
C GLY A 145 -13.52 -19.50 -2.63
N ARG A 146 -12.74 -20.57 -2.45
CA ARG A 146 -11.30 -20.47 -2.17
C ARG A 146 -10.58 -19.96 -3.40
N VAL A 147 -9.80 -18.88 -3.25
CA VAL A 147 -8.98 -18.31 -4.33
C VAL A 147 -7.77 -19.21 -4.60
N SER A 148 -7.55 -19.54 -5.88
CA SER A 148 -6.45 -20.39 -6.33
C SER A 148 -5.51 -19.68 -7.31
N GLN A 149 -5.97 -18.62 -7.99
CA GLN A 149 -5.18 -17.91 -8.97
C GLN A 149 -5.44 -16.39 -8.91
N VAL A 150 -4.38 -15.60 -9.02
CA VAL A 150 -4.48 -14.15 -9.25
C VAL A 150 -3.54 -13.70 -10.36
N GLN A 151 -3.94 -12.67 -11.09
CA GLN A 151 -3.07 -11.93 -12.01
C GLN A 151 -3.11 -10.45 -11.66
N VAL A 152 -1.93 -9.85 -11.46
CA VAL A 152 -1.77 -8.50 -10.91
C VAL A 152 -0.95 -7.62 -11.86
N SER A 153 -1.64 -6.68 -12.51
CA SER A 153 -1.09 -5.62 -13.36
C SER A 153 -1.61 -4.26 -12.87
N VAL A 154 -1.15 -3.80 -11.69
CA VAL A 154 -1.68 -2.54 -11.11
C VAL A 154 -0.69 -1.79 -10.24
N ALA A 155 0.28 -2.49 -9.66
CA ALA A 155 1.26 -1.89 -8.77
C ALA A 155 2.64 -2.52 -8.96
N HIS A 156 3.68 -1.70 -8.81
CA HIS A 156 5.06 -2.15 -8.92
C HIS A 156 5.51 -3.00 -7.72
N GLY A 157 6.50 -3.86 -7.96
CA GLY A 157 7.28 -4.55 -6.94
C GLY A 157 6.46 -5.13 -5.79
N TYR A 158 6.88 -4.81 -4.56
CA TYR A 158 6.27 -5.29 -3.32
C TYR A 158 4.79 -4.89 -3.18
N HIS A 159 4.33 -3.77 -3.75
CA HIS A 159 2.91 -3.39 -3.69
C HIS A 159 2.02 -4.36 -4.46
N GLY A 160 2.46 -4.78 -5.66
CA GLY A 160 1.72 -5.78 -6.45
C GLY A 160 1.75 -7.16 -5.79
N ILE A 161 2.85 -7.49 -5.12
CA ILE A 161 3.00 -8.74 -4.37
C ILE A 161 2.12 -8.73 -3.10
N ALA A 162 2.03 -7.59 -2.40
CA ALA A 162 1.14 -7.42 -1.26
C ALA A 162 -0.32 -7.72 -1.64
N LEU A 163 -0.80 -7.16 -2.76
CA LEU A 163 -2.13 -7.47 -3.30
C LEU A 163 -2.27 -8.95 -3.67
N MET A 164 -1.29 -9.50 -4.39
CA MET A 164 -1.28 -10.92 -4.78
C MET A 164 -1.40 -11.85 -3.58
N ARG A 165 -0.52 -11.68 -2.59
CA ARG A 165 -0.48 -12.54 -1.40
C ARG A 165 -1.76 -12.42 -0.59
N ARG A 166 -2.26 -11.19 -0.43
CA ARG A 166 -3.50 -10.92 0.29
C ARG A 166 -4.70 -11.60 -0.34
N TRP A 167 -4.88 -11.49 -1.66
CA TRP A 167 -6.01 -12.13 -2.35
C TRP A 167 -5.91 -13.64 -2.43
N LEU A 168 -4.69 -14.20 -2.54
CA LEU A 168 -4.46 -15.64 -2.49
C LEU A 168 -4.59 -16.23 -1.07
N GLY A 169 -4.58 -15.39 -0.04
CA GLY A 169 -4.54 -15.82 1.35
C GLY A 169 -3.25 -16.60 1.69
N VAL A 170 -2.13 -16.25 1.07
CA VAL A 170 -0.81 -16.86 1.35
C VAL A 170 0.00 -15.99 2.31
N GLY A 171 0.62 -16.64 3.28
CA GLY A 171 1.49 -16.02 4.27
C GLY A 171 2.96 -16.13 3.84
N TYR A 172 3.69 -17.02 4.50
CA TYR A 172 5.14 -17.18 4.38
C TYR A 172 5.55 -18.49 3.70
N GLU A 173 4.62 -19.14 3.01
CA GLU A 173 4.89 -20.37 2.28
C GLU A 173 5.92 -20.12 1.16
N PRO A 174 6.84 -21.08 0.93
CA PRO A 174 7.74 -21.01 -0.20
C PRO A 174 7.01 -20.93 -1.54
N ALA A 175 7.60 -20.23 -2.50
CA ALA A 175 7.17 -20.17 -3.89
C ALA A 175 8.30 -20.52 -4.85
N VAL A 176 7.95 -21.20 -5.94
CA VAL A 176 8.79 -21.35 -7.13
C VAL A 176 8.49 -20.20 -8.08
N ILE A 177 9.52 -19.46 -8.49
CA ILE A 177 9.42 -18.19 -9.18
C ILE A 177 10.15 -18.27 -10.52
N GLN A 178 9.46 -17.85 -11.58
CA GLN A 178 10.04 -17.65 -12.90
C GLN A 178 9.68 -16.25 -13.36
N ALA A 179 10.63 -15.52 -13.94
CA ALA A 179 10.39 -14.16 -14.39
C ALA A 179 11.22 -13.80 -15.62
N PHE A 180 10.78 -12.78 -16.35
CA PHE A 180 11.51 -12.16 -17.46
C PHE A 180 11.07 -10.72 -17.64
N THR A 181 11.89 -9.93 -18.34
CA THR A 181 11.52 -8.57 -18.76
C THR A 181 11.25 -8.51 -20.25
N PHE A 182 10.25 -7.74 -20.64
CA PHE A 182 9.90 -7.45 -22.02
C PHE A 182 9.98 -5.94 -22.26
N GLU A 183 10.63 -5.55 -23.35
CA GLU A 183 10.73 -4.15 -23.75
C GLU A 183 9.94 -3.92 -25.04
N SER A 184 9.18 -2.83 -25.09
CA SER A 184 8.43 -2.43 -26.29
C SER A 184 8.32 -0.93 -26.42
N PRO A 185 8.15 -0.39 -27.64
CA PRO A 185 7.89 1.03 -27.84
C PRO A 185 6.56 1.45 -27.19
N LEU A 186 6.53 2.64 -26.59
CA LEU A 186 5.35 3.25 -25.99
C LEU A 186 5.37 4.77 -26.18
N ILE A 187 4.22 5.36 -26.51
CA ILE A 187 4.07 6.81 -26.48
C ILE A 187 4.01 7.29 -25.02
N ALA A 188 4.88 8.24 -24.68
CA ALA A 188 4.95 8.82 -23.34
C ALA A 188 3.59 9.40 -22.93
N GLY A 189 3.11 8.98 -21.76
CA GLY A 189 1.91 9.50 -21.14
C GLY A 189 2.19 10.63 -20.15
N PRO A 190 1.18 11.03 -19.38
CA PRO A 190 1.37 11.92 -18.24
C PRO A 190 2.36 11.37 -17.21
N SER A 191 2.91 12.27 -16.42
CA SER A 191 3.70 11.94 -15.24
C SER A 191 3.18 12.72 -14.03
N ARG A 192 3.91 12.67 -12.91
CA ARG A 192 3.66 13.55 -11.77
C ARG A 192 3.71 15.05 -12.13
N ALA A 193 4.40 15.41 -13.21
CA ALA A 193 4.48 16.78 -13.71
C ALA A 193 3.28 17.19 -14.59
N GLY A 194 2.33 16.28 -14.84
CA GLY A 194 1.17 16.50 -15.69
C GLY A 194 1.31 15.90 -17.09
N ALA A 195 0.51 16.42 -18.02
CA ALA A 195 0.45 15.95 -19.40
C ALA A 195 1.77 16.22 -20.18
N PRO A 196 2.12 15.36 -21.15
CA PRO A 196 3.29 15.57 -22.00
C PRO A 196 3.11 16.80 -22.90
N ALA A 197 4.20 17.54 -23.15
CA ALA A 197 4.19 18.74 -24.00
C ALA A 197 4.23 18.42 -25.51
N SER A 198 4.69 17.23 -25.89
CA SER A 198 4.74 16.74 -27.26
C SER A 198 4.64 15.22 -27.28
N GLU A 199 4.27 14.65 -28.43
CA GLU A 199 4.35 13.20 -28.63
C GLU A 199 5.82 12.75 -28.61
N GLN A 200 6.12 11.74 -27.79
CA GLN A 200 7.45 11.17 -27.67
C GLN A 200 7.36 9.65 -27.60
N LEU A 201 8.08 8.97 -28.50
CA LEU A 201 8.24 7.52 -28.43
C LEU A 201 9.33 7.18 -27.41
N THR A 202 9.00 6.29 -26.49
CA THR A 202 9.88 5.81 -25.42
C THR A 202 9.92 4.29 -25.42
N VAL A 203 10.86 3.69 -24.68
CA VAL A 203 10.92 2.24 -24.47
C VAL A 203 10.31 1.93 -23.11
N SER A 204 9.20 1.19 -23.11
CA SER A 204 8.56 0.68 -21.90
C SER A 204 9.16 -0.67 -21.55
N LYS A 205 9.53 -0.84 -20.28
CA LYS A 205 10.03 -2.11 -19.73
C LYS A 205 8.99 -2.69 -18.79
N GLN A 206 8.51 -3.90 -19.10
CA GLN A 206 7.54 -4.64 -18.30
C GLN A 206 8.19 -5.88 -17.70
N THR A 207 7.91 -6.16 -16.43
CA THR A 207 8.34 -7.39 -15.76
C THR A 207 7.17 -8.36 -15.69
N PHE A 208 7.39 -9.60 -16.13
CA PHE A 208 6.46 -10.72 -16.01
C PHE A 208 7.04 -11.73 -15.03
N ALA A 209 6.21 -12.23 -14.11
CA ALA A 209 6.61 -13.31 -13.20
C ALA A 209 5.44 -14.24 -12.88
N SER A 210 5.76 -15.52 -12.69
CA SER A 210 4.88 -16.52 -12.08
C SER A 210 5.41 -16.87 -10.69
N LEU A 211 4.52 -17.01 -9.71
CA LEU A 211 4.81 -17.41 -8.34
C LEU A 211 3.89 -18.59 -8.01
N GLN A 212 4.46 -19.80 -7.95
CA GLN A 212 3.75 -21.01 -7.57
C GLN A 212 4.03 -21.32 -6.11
N PHE A 213 3.05 -21.03 -5.25
CA PHE A 213 3.18 -21.24 -3.81
C PHE A 213 3.01 -22.72 -3.46
N ALA A 214 3.71 -23.18 -2.41
CA ALA A 214 3.65 -24.56 -1.95
C ALA A 214 2.22 -25.04 -1.57
N GLY A 215 1.31 -24.11 -1.25
CA GLY A 215 -0.11 -24.38 -0.99
C GLY A 215 -0.98 -24.61 -2.24
N GLY A 216 -0.39 -24.58 -3.43
CA GLY A 216 -1.05 -24.81 -4.73
C GLY A 216 -1.60 -23.55 -5.40
N GLN A 217 -1.45 -22.37 -4.78
CA GLN A 217 -1.86 -21.11 -5.37
C GLN A 217 -0.90 -20.60 -6.45
N LEU A 218 -1.43 -19.96 -7.48
CA LEU A 218 -0.66 -19.33 -8.56
C LEU A 218 -0.87 -17.81 -8.59
N GLY A 219 0.23 -17.06 -8.42
CA GLY A 219 0.27 -15.63 -8.69
C GLY A 219 0.95 -15.34 -10.02
N MET A 220 0.33 -14.50 -10.86
CA MET A 220 0.98 -13.89 -12.02
C MET A 220 1.16 -12.39 -11.76
N PHE A 221 2.36 -11.88 -11.96
CA PHE A 221 2.70 -10.47 -11.87
C PHE A 221 3.10 -9.98 -13.26
N ASP A 222 2.49 -8.89 -13.73
CA ASP A 222 2.81 -8.30 -15.03
C ASP A 222 2.73 -6.78 -14.99
N PHE A 223 3.78 -6.12 -14.49
CA PHE A 223 3.76 -4.68 -14.26
C PHE A 223 4.82 -3.92 -15.04
N THR A 224 4.44 -2.72 -15.50
CA THR A 224 5.37 -1.68 -15.97
C THR A 224 5.04 -0.36 -15.29
N GLY A 225 6.09 0.38 -14.89
CA GLY A 225 5.95 1.71 -14.30
C GLY A 225 5.16 2.68 -15.17
N ASP A 226 5.19 2.48 -16.49
CA ASP A 226 4.46 3.28 -17.47
C ASP A 226 2.93 3.08 -17.41
N GLN A 227 2.42 2.18 -16.57
CA GLN A 227 0.98 2.11 -16.27
C GLN A 227 0.54 3.28 -15.39
N TYR A 228 1.44 3.82 -14.55
CA TYR A 228 1.09 4.95 -13.72
C TYR A 228 0.82 6.19 -14.57
N PHE A 229 -0.30 6.86 -14.29
CA PHE A 229 -0.74 8.08 -14.99
C PHE A 229 -1.07 7.92 -16.48
N SER A 230 -0.92 6.72 -17.04
CA SER A 230 -1.07 6.51 -18.48
C SER A 230 -2.51 6.55 -18.94
N TRP A 231 -2.73 7.19 -20.09
CA TRP A 231 -4.02 7.18 -20.78
C TRP A 231 -4.25 5.94 -21.64
N ILE A 232 -3.16 5.23 -21.98
CA ILE A 232 -3.17 4.14 -22.97
C ILE A 232 -2.68 2.81 -22.41
N ARG A 233 -2.35 2.77 -21.11
CA ARG A 233 -2.02 1.56 -20.35
C ARG A 233 -2.90 1.50 -19.11
N SER A 234 -3.89 0.62 -19.13
CA SER A 234 -4.80 0.44 -18.01
C SER A 234 -4.31 -0.66 -17.06
N PRO A 235 -4.58 -0.54 -15.75
CA PRO A 235 -4.36 -1.64 -14.84
C PRO A 235 -5.32 -2.79 -15.12
N ARG A 236 -4.91 -4.02 -14.78
CA ARG A 236 -5.70 -5.24 -14.91
C ARG A 236 -5.52 -6.12 -13.68
N VAL A 237 -6.64 -6.63 -13.17
CA VAL A 237 -6.67 -7.60 -12.07
C VAL A 237 -7.61 -8.74 -12.42
N LEU A 238 -7.14 -9.97 -12.18
CA LEU A 238 -7.94 -11.18 -12.21
C LEU A 238 -7.77 -11.92 -10.88
N ILE A 239 -8.87 -12.34 -10.26
CA ILE A 239 -8.89 -13.13 -9.03
C ILE A 239 -9.84 -14.29 -9.23
N ARG A 240 -9.36 -15.52 -9.16
CA ARG A 240 -10.16 -16.73 -9.42
C ARG A 240 -10.24 -17.62 -8.21
N GLY A 241 -11.46 -17.99 -7.86
CA GLY A 241 -11.74 -19.04 -6.90
C GLY A 241 -12.60 -20.14 -7.49
N GLU A 242 -12.84 -21.17 -6.68
CA GLU A 242 -13.55 -22.39 -7.07
C GLU A 242 -15.00 -22.15 -7.52
N ARG A 243 -15.62 -21.03 -7.11
CA ARG A 243 -17.04 -20.72 -7.36
C ARG A 243 -17.26 -19.46 -8.20
N GLY A 244 -16.20 -18.82 -8.67
CA GLY A 244 -16.32 -17.57 -9.39
C GLY A 244 -15.00 -16.84 -9.57
N GLU A 245 -15.07 -15.66 -10.16
CA GLU A 245 -13.93 -14.80 -10.38
C GLU A 245 -14.29 -13.32 -10.26
N ILE A 246 -13.27 -12.50 -10.05
CA ILE A 246 -13.34 -11.05 -10.17
C ILE A 246 -12.40 -10.64 -11.29
N VAL A 247 -12.95 -10.02 -12.34
CA VAL A 247 -12.19 -9.45 -13.45
C VAL A 247 -12.36 -7.95 -13.40
N ASN A 248 -11.30 -7.24 -13.02
CA ASN A 248 -11.31 -5.80 -12.80
C ASN A 248 -12.42 -5.36 -11.83
N GLU A 249 -13.55 -4.91 -12.36
CA GLU A 249 -14.67 -4.33 -11.62
C GLU A 249 -15.92 -5.21 -11.70
N THR A 250 -15.81 -6.44 -12.21
CA THR A 250 -16.95 -7.36 -12.32
C THR A 250 -16.66 -8.62 -11.51
N MET A 251 -17.57 -8.96 -10.60
CA MET A 251 -17.56 -10.25 -9.89
C MET A 251 -18.60 -11.18 -10.53
N THR A 252 -18.18 -12.38 -10.92
CA THR A 252 -19.06 -13.43 -11.43
C THR A 252 -18.97 -14.65 -10.54
N TYR A 253 -20.10 -15.21 -10.12
CA TYR A 253 -20.13 -16.36 -9.22
C TYR A 253 -21.43 -17.18 -9.35
N LEU A 254 -21.43 -18.37 -8.78
CA LEU A 254 -22.59 -19.27 -8.72
C LEU A 254 -23.34 -19.12 -7.39
N LEU A 255 -24.58 -18.61 -7.43
CA LEU A 255 -25.48 -18.55 -6.26
C LEU A 255 -25.84 -19.98 -5.81
N ASP A 256 -26.17 -20.82 -6.78
CA ASP A 256 -26.33 -22.27 -6.69
C ASP A 256 -25.69 -22.91 -7.94
N TYR A 257 -25.82 -24.24 -8.09
CA TYR A 257 -25.15 -24.98 -9.17
C TYR A 257 -25.67 -24.67 -10.59
N LEU A 258 -26.77 -23.93 -10.76
CA LEU A 258 -27.35 -23.54 -12.06
C LEU A 258 -27.57 -22.03 -12.23
N THR A 259 -27.42 -21.23 -11.17
CA THR A 259 -27.72 -19.80 -11.20
C THR A 259 -26.44 -18.95 -11.24
N PRO A 260 -25.99 -18.49 -12.42
CA PRO A 260 -24.88 -17.56 -12.53
C PRO A 260 -25.32 -16.15 -12.15
N ILE A 261 -24.50 -15.48 -11.34
CA ILE A 261 -24.65 -14.08 -10.98
C ILE A 261 -23.45 -13.32 -11.51
N GLU A 262 -23.71 -12.23 -12.21
CA GLU A 262 -22.73 -11.22 -12.58
C GLU A 262 -23.07 -9.93 -11.84
N THR A 263 -22.09 -9.34 -11.16
CA THR A 263 -22.29 -8.16 -10.33
C THR A 263 -21.14 -7.16 -10.52
N PRO A 264 -21.41 -5.96 -11.06
CA PRO A 264 -20.40 -4.92 -11.15
C PRO A 264 -20.13 -4.29 -9.78
N LEU A 265 -18.89 -3.86 -9.59
CA LEU A 265 -18.41 -3.04 -8.50
C LEU A 265 -18.65 -1.57 -8.86
N ILE A 266 -19.78 -1.03 -8.41
CA ILE A 266 -20.23 0.30 -8.79
C ILE A 266 -19.69 1.33 -7.82
N ARG A 267 -18.77 2.18 -8.30
CA ARG A 267 -18.29 3.34 -7.56
C ARG A 267 -19.42 4.34 -7.31
N LYS A 268 -19.48 4.89 -6.10
CA LYS A 268 -20.40 5.97 -5.72
C LYS A 268 -19.61 7.17 -5.23
N ASP A 269 -19.76 8.28 -5.94
CA ASP A 269 -19.15 9.56 -5.62
C ASP A 269 -20.24 10.62 -5.36
N ALA A 270 -19.89 11.66 -4.61
CA ALA A 270 -20.70 12.85 -4.41
C ALA A 270 -20.37 13.93 -5.46
N GLY A 271 -21.34 14.80 -5.75
CA GLY A 271 -21.13 15.99 -6.60
C GLY A 271 -21.58 15.87 -8.06
N GLU A 272 -21.99 14.68 -8.51
CA GLU A 272 -22.52 14.47 -9.87
C GLU A 272 -24.03 14.70 -9.97
N ASN A 273 -24.52 15.07 -11.15
CA ASN A 273 -25.95 15.06 -11.50
C ASN A 273 -26.88 15.81 -10.52
N GLY A 274 -26.44 16.96 -10.02
CA GLY A 274 -27.20 17.78 -9.06
C GLY A 274 -27.06 17.36 -7.59
N ASN A 275 -26.19 16.40 -7.27
CA ASN A 275 -25.86 16.05 -5.89
C ASN A 275 -25.09 17.19 -5.19
N LEU A 276 -25.68 17.77 -4.13
CA LEU A 276 -25.12 18.92 -3.40
C LEU A 276 -24.29 18.56 -2.16
N GLU A 277 -23.88 17.29 -2.00
CA GLU A 277 -23.18 16.83 -0.79
C GLU A 277 -21.69 17.23 -0.76
N GLY A 278 -21.14 17.73 -1.88
CA GLY A 278 -19.73 18.05 -2.07
C GLY A 278 -19.06 17.12 -3.08
N TYR A 279 -17.73 17.13 -3.15
CA TYR A 279 -16.94 16.31 -4.08
C TYR A 279 -16.06 15.33 -3.33
N TYR A 280 -16.54 14.11 -3.11
CA TYR A 280 -15.79 13.07 -2.40
C TYR A 280 -16.28 11.68 -2.78
N HIS A 281 -15.43 10.68 -2.52
CA HIS A 281 -15.79 9.28 -2.71
C HIS A 281 -16.64 8.76 -1.54
N LYS A 282 -17.81 8.19 -1.81
CA LYS A 282 -18.69 7.60 -0.78
C LYS A 282 -18.32 6.15 -0.49
N GLY A 283 -18.11 5.36 -1.54
CA GLY A 283 -17.81 3.93 -1.41
C GLY A 283 -18.08 3.15 -2.71
N ILE A 284 -18.10 1.82 -2.59
CA ILE A 284 -18.33 0.92 -3.72
C ILE A 284 -19.43 -0.09 -3.35
N LEU A 285 -20.37 -0.27 -4.27
CA LEU A 285 -21.45 -1.26 -4.18
C LEU A 285 -21.13 -2.51 -5.01
N ALA A 286 -21.52 -3.68 -4.51
CA ALA A 286 -21.70 -4.88 -5.31
C ALA A 286 -23.16 -5.32 -5.18
N GLY A 287 -23.96 -5.09 -6.23
CA GLY A 287 -25.41 -5.26 -6.17
C GLY A 287 -26.01 -4.20 -5.24
N ASP A 288 -26.69 -4.64 -4.18
CA ASP A 288 -27.30 -3.79 -3.16
C ASP A 288 -26.42 -3.60 -1.90
N GLN A 289 -25.24 -4.23 -1.85
CA GLN A 289 -24.36 -4.21 -0.68
C GLN A 289 -23.20 -3.22 -0.82
N TRP A 290 -22.93 -2.45 0.23
CA TRP A 290 -21.68 -1.68 0.33
C TRP A 290 -20.53 -2.63 0.67
N VAL A 291 -19.74 -2.96 -0.35
CA VAL A 291 -18.50 -3.75 -0.19
C VAL A 291 -17.32 -2.87 0.20
N TYR A 292 -17.45 -1.56 0.08
CA TYR A 292 -16.50 -0.59 0.62
C TYR A 292 -17.23 0.71 0.99
N ARG A 293 -16.81 1.35 2.09
CA ARG A 293 -17.24 2.70 2.49
C ARG A 293 -16.01 3.53 2.82
N ASN A 294 -15.95 4.76 2.30
CA ASN A 294 -14.86 5.67 2.61
C ASN A 294 -14.90 6.06 4.11
N PRO A 295 -13.89 5.70 4.92
CA PRO A 295 -13.88 5.97 6.35
C PRO A 295 -13.70 7.46 6.70
N LEU A 296 -13.33 8.28 5.71
CA LEU A 296 -13.11 9.71 5.84
C LEU A 296 -14.09 10.57 5.05
N ALA A 297 -15.18 10.01 4.51
CA ALA A 297 -16.22 10.85 3.91
C ALA A 297 -16.70 11.90 4.94
N PRO A 298 -16.86 13.20 4.55
CA PRO A 298 -16.87 13.73 3.18
C PRO A 298 -15.53 14.35 2.70
N ALA A 299 -14.38 13.96 3.27
CA ALA A 299 -13.09 14.50 2.88
C ALA A 299 -12.79 14.27 1.38
N ARG A 300 -12.37 15.34 0.70
CA ARG A 300 -12.01 15.33 -0.73
C ARG A 300 -10.58 14.81 -0.89
N LEU A 301 -10.44 13.49 -0.91
CA LEU A 301 -9.17 12.78 -1.01
C LEU A 301 -9.16 11.88 -2.26
N THR A 302 -7.98 11.71 -2.84
CA THR A 302 -7.73 10.70 -3.89
C THR A 302 -7.78 9.28 -3.31
N ASP A 303 -7.92 8.26 -4.17
CA ASP A 303 -7.94 6.86 -3.72
C ASP A 303 -6.67 6.45 -2.97
N ASP A 304 -5.50 6.97 -3.35
CA ASP A 304 -4.23 6.71 -2.65
C ASP A 304 -4.17 7.46 -1.30
N GLU A 305 -4.68 8.70 -1.23
CA GLU A 305 -4.79 9.42 0.05
C GLU A 305 -5.80 8.78 1.00
N ILE A 306 -6.94 8.27 0.51
CA ILE A 306 -7.90 7.49 1.31
C ILE A 306 -7.24 6.22 1.86
N ALA A 307 -6.40 5.56 1.07
CA ALA A 307 -5.68 4.37 1.48
C ALA A 307 -4.63 4.68 2.56
N VAL A 308 -3.80 5.72 2.36
CA VAL A 308 -2.82 6.19 3.35
C VAL A 308 -3.51 6.65 4.63
N ALA A 309 -4.63 7.36 4.52
CA ALA A 309 -5.46 7.72 5.66
C ALA A 309 -5.97 6.50 6.43
N THR A 310 -6.36 5.44 5.71
CA THR A 310 -6.77 4.18 6.33
C THR A 310 -5.61 3.54 7.10
N CYS A 311 -4.37 3.63 6.61
CA CYS A 311 -3.18 3.22 7.37
C CYS A 311 -3.02 4.04 8.66
N LEU A 312 -3.24 5.36 8.65
CA LEU A 312 -3.19 6.20 9.86
C LEU A 312 -4.26 5.78 10.88
N LEU A 313 -5.49 5.52 10.43
CA LEU A 313 -6.57 5.04 11.30
C LEU A 313 -6.24 3.69 11.93
N LYS A 314 -5.67 2.77 11.14
CA LYS A 314 -5.28 1.45 11.61
C LYS A 314 -4.05 1.48 12.51
N MET A 315 -3.13 2.41 12.28
CA MET A 315 -2.01 2.65 13.17
C MET A 315 -2.49 3.14 14.54
N ASP A 316 -3.46 4.04 14.60
CA ASP A 316 -4.10 4.42 15.87
C ASP A 316 -4.77 3.22 16.57
N GLU A 317 -5.52 2.40 15.83
CA GLU A 317 -6.11 1.15 16.37
C GLU A 317 -5.03 0.23 16.94
N TYR A 318 -3.92 0.05 16.21
CA TYR A 318 -2.77 -0.73 16.66
C TYR A 318 -2.12 -0.14 17.92
N VAL A 319 -1.95 1.19 17.98
CA VAL A 319 -1.38 1.88 19.16
C VAL A 319 -2.27 1.70 20.40
N ARG A 320 -3.59 1.62 20.24
CA ARG A 320 -4.51 1.44 21.37
C ARG A 320 -4.77 -0.01 21.74
N THR A 321 -4.71 -0.94 20.79
CA THR A 321 -5.20 -2.32 20.98
C THR A 321 -4.18 -3.41 20.72
N GLY A 322 -3.06 -3.10 20.08
CA GLY A 322 -2.06 -4.07 19.64
C GLY A 322 -2.48 -4.88 18.39
N LYS A 323 -3.66 -4.63 17.81
CA LYS A 323 -4.13 -5.35 16.63
C LYS A 323 -3.36 -4.92 15.38
N SER A 324 -2.42 -5.76 14.95
CA SER A 324 -1.63 -5.55 13.74
C SER A 324 -2.51 -5.48 12.49
N PHE A 325 -2.14 -4.63 11.53
CA PHE A 325 -2.81 -4.52 10.24
C PHE A 325 -1.89 -4.71 9.04
N TYR A 326 -0.60 -4.40 9.20
CA TYR A 326 0.44 -4.69 8.23
C TYR A 326 1.80 -4.66 8.94
N SER A 327 2.27 -5.83 9.32
CA SER A 327 3.50 -5.98 10.10
C SER A 327 4.76 -5.73 9.26
N VAL A 328 5.88 -5.45 9.95
CA VAL A 328 7.20 -5.41 9.30
C VAL A 328 7.53 -6.76 8.66
N ALA A 329 7.13 -7.87 9.26
CA ALA A 329 7.33 -9.22 8.72
C ALA A 329 6.57 -9.43 7.40
N GLU A 330 5.30 -8.98 7.32
CA GLU A 330 4.51 -9.05 6.08
C GLU A 330 5.17 -8.24 4.97
N ALA A 331 5.50 -6.97 5.23
CA ALA A 331 6.15 -6.09 4.25
C ALA A 331 7.54 -6.61 3.82
N SER A 332 8.28 -7.20 4.75
CA SER A 332 9.58 -7.82 4.45
C SER A 332 9.42 -9.03 3.55
N GLN A 333 8.37 -9.82 3.75
CA GLN A 333 8.07 -10.95 2.89
C GLN A 333 7.67 -10.51 1.47
N ASP A 334 6.90 -9.43 1.31
CA ASP A 334 6.56 -8.88 -0.02
C ASP A 334 7.79 -8.37 -0.75
N HIS A 335 8.64 -7.61 -0.06
CA HIS A 335 9.89 -7.11 -0.63
C HIS A 335 10.87 -8.23 -0.94
N TYR A 336 10.96 -9.26 -0.11
CA TYR A 336 11.75 -10.45 -0.40
C TYR A 336 11.31 -11.14 -1.70
N PHE A 337 10.00 -11.37 -1.89
CA PHE A 337 9.51 -11.91 -3.15
C PHE A 337 9.80 -10.98 -4.33
N HIS A 338 9.74 -9.65 -4.15
CA HIS A 338 10.14 -8.71 -5.20
C HIS A 338 11.61 -8.89 -5.60
N LEU A 339 12.52 -9.00 -4.61
CA LEU A 339 13.94 -9.24 -4.85
C LEU A 339 14.16 -10.55 -5.63
N LEU A 340 13.43 -11.62 -5.30
CA LEU A 340 13.52 -12.89 -6.02
C LEU A 340 12.97 -12.81 -7.45
N ILE A 341 11.91 -12.04 -7.69
CA ILE A 341 11.42 -11.77 -9.05
C ILE A 341 12.51 -11.06 -9.87
N GLN A 342 13.18 -10.06 -9.29
CA GLN A 342 14.29 -9.36 -9.96
C GLN A 342 15.45 -10.32 -10.24
N GLN A 343 15.79 -11.18 -9.28
CA GLN A 343 16.82 -12.21 -9.46
C GLN A 343 16.47 -13.16 -10.61
N ALA A 344 15.26 -13.73 -10.61
CA ALA A 344 14.81 -14.66 -11.66
C ALA A 344 14.76 -13.99 -13.04
N ALA A 345 14.31 -12.73 -13.11
CA ALA A 345 14.26 -11.99 -14.37
C ALA A 345 15.66 -11.65 -14.92
N ALA A 346 16.63 -11.40 -14.03
CA ALA A 346 18.00 -11.09 -14.42
C ALA A 346 18.81 -12.34 -14.82
N SER A 347 18.63 -13.46 -14.12
CA SER A 347 19.35 -14.71 -14.41
C SER A 347 18.69 -15.53 -15.52
N GLY A 348 17.38 -15.40 -15.72
CA GLY A 348 16.59 -16.29 -16.57
C GLY A 348 16.35 -17.68 -15.95
N GLU A 349 16.78 -17.89 -14.71
CA GLU A 349 16.66 -19.16 -14.00
C GLU A 349 15.38 -19.21 -13.15
N THR A 350 14.94 -20.44 -12.84
CA THR A 350 13.88 -20.66 -11.86
C THR A 350 14.45 -20.49 -10.45
N VAL A 351 13.86 -19.61 -9.65
CA VAL A 351 14.28 -19.32 -8.28
C VAL A 351 13.27 -19.89 -7.30
N THR A 352 13.71 -20.58 -6.26
CA THR A 352 12.83 -21.05 -5.17
C THR A 352 13.08 -20.21 -3.93
N SER A 353 12.03 -19.60 -3.39
CA SER A 353 12.15 -18.85 -2.14
C SER A 353 12.38 -19.80 -0.97
N VAL A 354 13.14 -19.37 0.03
CA VAL A 354 13.29 -20.08 1.30
C VAL A 354 12.55 -19.34 2.41
N LYS A 355 12.09 -20.08 3.42
CA LYS A 355 11.43 -19.48 4.58
C LYS A 355 12.41 -18.55 5.30
N GLN A 356 11.96 -17.33 5.57
CA GLN A 356 12.78 -16.29 6.19
C GLN A 356 12.59 -16.25 7.72
N PRO A 357 13.58 -15.77 8.49
CA PRO A 357 13.53 -15.80 9.97
C PRO A 357 12.35 -15.06 10.59
N TRP A 358 11.81 -14.03 9.93
CA TRP A 358 10.62 -13.31 10.41
C TRP A 358 9.35 -14.16 10.35
N ALA A 359 9.29 -15.20 9.52
CA ALA A 359 8.14 -16.09 9.41
C ALA A 359 7.95 -17.03 10.62
N GLU A 360 8.94 -17.14 11.50
CA GLU A 360 8.85 -17.92 12.74
C GLU A 360 8.35 -17.08 13.92
N LYS A 361 8.39 -15.75 13.77
CA LYS A 361 8.11 -14.76 14.81
C LYS A 361 6.82 -13.97 14.53
N ALA A 362 6.13 -14.30 13.43
CA ALA A 362 4.95 -13.60 12.91
C ALA A 362 3.64 -14.14 13.49
#